data_AF-A0A1H2X8V4-F1
#
_entry.id   AF-A0A1H2X8V4-F1
#
_cell.length_a   1.000
_cell.length_b   1.000
_cell.length_c   1.000
_cell.angle_alpha   90.00
_cell.angle_beta   90.00
_cell.angle_gamma   90.00
#
_symmetry.space_group_name_H-M   'P 1'
#
loop_
_entity.id
_entity.type
_entity.pdbx_description
1 polymer ?
#
loop_
_entity_poly.entity_id
_entity_poly.type
_entity_poly.pdbx_seq_one_letter_code
_entity_poly.pdbx_strand_id
1 'polypeptide(L)'
;MKKSIKAGLVFMTLVVGILFFGHRTEALAADVIEGFHGGTGTKADPYQIATVEEFEILRGNLKVDDGYDHTDYRETYFVLVKDINYDSTKALTKPKLGLLNCKINGNGHSVNNISSTGNPLFNRVNGTEIKNISFRHCKLKNTPLIAKEVFDTKLSNVDFLNSKISYTIKSKKDYAASSNYGSELRYGGLTNWAYTSKFENITANTTMTIDGIGVYGMLSGHFQGEAKNCLTQGKVNVSVGYKKGERSMCVGAMFGCTDGGAKNLVNKASVTVLAPNKDAFYTVAGISGSGSYLENQKNTDKYYACQNQGKITVKSKWHKDERQSGYVAGIEAGYAICNFDKCQNSGKLVANDIYSVAGITNDLTGIIKNCKNTGMIEASDTRNTAGIANVVNKKVVNCKNTGKIKNIETFVHDYSGCAAAGIANTLSCESYRSIILNCTNSGEIKSGGKDGLSSAVGIVNNMEQSKKFYSTVKNCKNTGTITGDWWASGIVSLSGNWQVKNNKNVIASCKNTGTIIGIKGSENKPGILGYNQNTKITNCVNKGVLKKR
;
A
#
# COMPACT_ATOMS: atom_id res chain seq x y z
N MET A 1 89.90 -4.60 -16.64
CA MET A 1 88.83 -5.47 -17.17
C MET A 1 88.18 -4.77 -18.36
N LYS A 2 87.93 -5.55 -19.42
CA LYS A 2 87.73 -5.21 -20.85
C LYS A 2 86.67 -4.11 -21.12
N LYS A 3 87.05 -3.02 -21.82
CA LYS A 3 86.75 -2.66 -23.24
C LYS A 3 85.25 -2.33 -23.50
N SER A 4 84.80 -1.35 -24.28
CA SER A 4 85.35 -0.22 -25.06
C SER A 4 84.22 0.25 -26.02
N ILE A 5 84.20 1.54 -26.40
CA ILE A 5 83.89 2.08 -27.76
C ILE A 5 82.42 2.41 -28.18
N LYS A 6 82.22 3.73 -28.46
CA LYS A 6 81.65 4.46 -29.64
C LYS A 6 80.35 3.96 -30.31
N ALA A 7 79.29 4.77 -30.42
CA ALA A 7 79.00 5.86 -31.39
C ALA A 7 78.61 5.41 -32.82
N GLY A 8 77.55 6.03 -33.37
CA GLY A 8 77.03 5.93 -34.75
C GLY A 8 75.68 5.21 -34.80
N LEU A 9 74.51 5.85 -34.88
CA LEU A 9 73.90 6.67 -35.96
C LEU A 9 73.86 6.00 -37.35
N VAL A 10 72.66 6.06 -37.93
CA VAL A 10 72.23 5.95 -39.35
C VAL A 10 71.49 4.66 -39.76
N PHE A 11 70.15 4.78 -39.90
CA PHE A 11 69.28 4.50 -41.08
C PHE A 11 67.83 4.27 -40.58
N MET A 12 66.89 5.22 -40.76
CA MET A 12 65.88 5.24 -41.86
C MET A 12 65.22 3.85 -42.03
N THR A 13 63.94 3.58 -41.78
CA THR A 13 62.71 4.28 -42.21
C THR A 13 61.54 3.48 -41.59
N LEU A 14 60.57 4.10 -40.89
CA LEU A 14 59.12 3.81 -40.97
C LEU A 14 58.33 4.43 -39.79
N VAL A 15 57.12 4.90 -40.12
CA VAL A 15 55.98 5.24 -39.25
C VAL A 15 55.95 6.66 -38.66
N VAL A 16 55.33 7.51 -39.48
CA VAL A 16 54.49 8.67 -39.14
C VAL A 16 53.59 8.41 -37.92
N GLY A 17 53.59 9.37 -36.99
CA GLY A 17 52.42 9.75 -36.19
C GLY A 17 52.18 8.98 -34.88
N ILE A 18 52.39 9.67 -33.75
CA ILE A 18 51.37 9.94 -32.72
C ILE A 18 51.97 11.02 -31.80
N LEU A 19 51.60 12.27 -32.09
CA LEU A 19 51.55 13.37 -31.13
C LEU A 19 50.07 13.50 -30.74
N PHE A 20 49.81 13.83 -29.47
CA PHE A 20 48.51 14.07 -28.82
C PHE A 20 47.71 12.85 -28.32
N PHE A 21 47.82 12.55 -27.02
CA PHE A 21 46.67 12.12 -26.21
C PHE A 21 46.75 12.75 -24.81
N GLY A 22 46.42 14.04 -24.77
CA GLY A 22 45.97 14.74 -23.58
C GLY A 22 44.64 15.43 -23.93
N HIS A 23 43.61 15.16 -23.13
CA HIS A 23 42.18 15.55 -23.27
C HIS A 23 41.32 14.77 -24.30
N ARG A 24 40.40 13.95 -23.77
CA ARG A 24 38.94 14.03 -24.02
C ARG A 24 38.22 13.04 -23.07
N THR A 25 37.73 13.53 -21.93
CA THR A 25 36.46 13.04 -21.36
C THR A 25 35.35 13.84 -22.02
N GLU A 26 35.13 13.58 -23.30
CA GLU A 26 33.88 13.90 -23.96
C GLU A 26 33.10 12.59 -23.96
N ALA A 27 31.87 12.64 -23.46
CA ALA A 27 30.89 11.64 -23.84
C ALA A 27 30.98 11.49 -25.36
N LEU A 28 31.09 10.25 -25.86
CA LEU A 28 30.85 9.98 -27.26
C LEU A 28 29.43 10.47 -27.55
N ALA A 29 29.34 11.72 -28.03
CA ALA A 29 28.22 12.24 -28.76
C ALA A 29 28.21 11.42 -30.05
N ALA A 30 27.63 10.23 -29.96
CA ALA A 30 27.22 9.48 -31.13
C ALA A 30 26.30 10.41 -31.93
N ASP A 31 26.50 10.40 -33.24
CA ASP A 31 25.74 11.16 -34.22
C ASP A 31 24.24 11.16 -33.91
N VAL A 32 23.58 12.28 -34.21
CA VAL A 32 22.12 12.43 -34.07
C VAL A 32 21.46 11.19 -34.65
N ILE A 33 20.71 10.44 -33.85
CA ILE A 33 19.80 9.43 -34.40
C ILE A 33 18.80 10.23 -35.25
N GLU A 34 18.90 10.09 -36.57
CA GLU A 34 17.97 10.71 -37.50
C GLU A 34 16.54 10.35 -37.07
N GLY A 35 15.69 11.34 -36.84
CA GLY A 35 14.28 11.10 -36.53
C GLY A 35 13.76 11.70 -35.25
N PHE A 36 14.60 12.29 -34.38
CA PHE A 36 14.12 13.21 -33.33
C PHE A 36 13.97 14.65 -33.86
N HIS A 37 13.10 15.44 -33.23
CA HIS A 37 12.82 16.82 -33.66
C HIS A 37 14.04 17.75 -33.60
N GLY A 38 15.02 17.38 -32.78
CA GLY A 38 16.29 18.08 -32.61
C GLY A 38 17.04 17.61 -31.38
N GLY A 39 18.20 18.23 -31.14
CA GLY A 39 19.07 17.95 -30.02
C GLY A 39 20.01 16.76 -30.24
N THR A 40 21.01 16.65 -29.37
CA THR A 40 22.08 15.63 -29.41
C THR A 40 21.96 14.58 -28.31
N GLY A 41 20.89 14.64 -27.50
CA GLY A 41 20.66 13.72 -26.39
C GLY A 41 21.52 13.99 -25.16
N THR A 42 22.29 15.08 -25.15
CA THR A 42 23.12 15.49 -24.02
C THR A 42 22.31 16.29 -23.00
N LYS A 43 22.88 16.50 -21.80
CA LYS A 43 22.21 17.31 -20.76
C LYS A 43 21.97 18.76 -21.19
N ALA A 44 22.91 19.35 -21.93
CA ALA A 44 22.82 20.73 -22.41
C ALA A 44 21.89 20.85 -23.62
N ASP A 45 21.76 19.77 -24.38
CA ASP A 45 21.02 19.72 -25.63
C ASP A 45 20.29 18.38 -25.77
N PRO A 46 19.18 18.20 -25.02
CA PRO A 46 18.44 16.93 -24.98
C PRO A 46 17.71 16.65 -26.30
N TYR A 47 17.49 15.37 -26.61
CA TYR A 47 16.66 14.99 -27.74
C TYR A 47 15.23 15.51 -27.56
N GLN A 48 14.71 16.18 -28.58
CA GLN A 48 13.40 16.81 -28.58
C GLN A 48 12.35 15.88 -29.19
N ILE A 49 11.21 15.75 -28.51
CA ILE A 49 10.08 14.92 -28.93
C ILE A 49 8.83 15.80 -29.06
N ALA A 50 8.31 15.87 -30.28
CA ALA A 50 7.20 16.67 -30.74
C ALA A 50 6.08 15.84 -31.41
N THR A 51 6.38 14.60 -31.85
CA THR A 51 5.43 13.74 -32.58
C THR A 51 5.29 12.33 -31.97
N VAL A 52 4.28 11.57 -32.43
CA VAL A 52 4.08 10.18 -32.01
C VAL A 52 5.20 9.30 -32.55
N GLU A 53 5.63 9.54 -33.78
CA GLU A 53 6.69 8.81 -34.47
C GLU A 53 8.01 8.92 -33.68
N GLU A 54 8.37 10.13 -33.27
CA GLU A 54 9.55 10.40 -32.43
C GLU A 54 9.46 9.69 -31.07
N PHE A 55 8.26 9.66 -30.46
CA PHE A 55 8.04 8.92 -29.23
C PHE A 55 8.15 7.39 -29.45
N GLU A 56 7.76 6.87 -30.61
CA GLU A 56 7.98 5.46 -30.97
C GLU A 56 9.46 5.13 -31.23
N ILE A 57 10.28 6.07 -31.71
CA ILE A 57 11.75 5.94 -31.76
C ILE A 57 12.32 5.78 -30.36
N LEU A 58 11.88 6.61 -29.40
CA LEU A 58 12.28 6.47 -27.99
C LEU A 58 11.91 5.09 -27.41
N ARG A 59 10.83 4.47 -27.88
CA ARG A 59 10.41 3.11 -27.47
C ARG A 59 11.16 1.99 -28.21
N GLY A 60 12.02 2.34 -29.18
CA GLY A 60 12.79 1.42 -30.03
C GLY A 60 11.94 0.69 -31.08
N ASN A 61 10.80 1.24 -31.47
CA ASN A 61 9.82 0.51 -32.31
C ASN A 61 9.96 0.78 -33.80
N LEU A 62 10.69 1.81 -34.20
CA LEU A 62 11.03 2.09 -35.59
C LEU A 62 12.47 1.66 -35.85
N LYS A 63 12.73 1.12 -37.04
CA LYS A 63 14.10 0.95 -37.53
C LYS A 63 14.53 2.31 -38.03
N VAL A 64 15.45 2.95 -37.33
CA VAL A 64 16.21 4.06 -37.89
C VAL A 64 17.34 3.42 -38.70
N ASP A 65 17.66 3.95 -39.88
CA ASP A 65 18.60 3.34 -40.85
C ASP A 65 20.09 3.35 -40.37
N ASP A 66 20.34 3.59 -39.08
CA ASP A 66 21.65 3.87 -38.52
C ASP A 66 22.45 2.64 -38.04
N GLY A 67 22.00 1.41 -38.33
CA GLY A 67 22.80 0.20 -38.14
C GLY A 67 23.11 -0.17 -36.67
N TYR A 68 22.61 0.58 -35.70
CA TYR A 68 22.69 0.24 -34.29
C TYR A 68 21.41 -0.46 -33.86
N ASP A 69 21.55 -1.75 -33.53
CA ASP A 69 20.56 -2.48 -32.76
C ASP A 69 20.44 -1.74 -31.42
N HIS A 70 19.43 -0.85 -31.30
CA HIS A 70 19.23 0.08 -30.17
C HIS A 70 19.07 -0.71 -28.88
N THR A 71 20.19 -1.12 -28.31
CA THR A 71 20.27 -1.92 -27.10
C THR A 71 20.69 -0.95 -26.00
N ASP A 72 19.66 -0.28 -25.48
CA ASP A 72 19.62 0.70 -24.38
C ASP A 72 20.13 2.12 -24.70
N TYR A 73 19.21 3.10 -24.70
CA TYR A 73 19.60 4.49 -24.45
C TYR A 73 20.26 4.53 -23.07
N ARG A 74 21.55 4.83 -23.05
CA ARG A 74 22.33 4.96 -21.82
C ARG A 74 22.71 6.41 -21.61
N GLU A 75 22.37 6.93 -20.43
CA GLU A 75 22.78 8.28 -20.00
C GLU A 75 22.30 9.42 -20.93
N THR A 76 21.22 9.17 -21.67
CA THR A 76 20.62 10.10 -22.64
C THR A 76 19.52 10.96 -22.02
N TYR A 77 19.36 12.18 -22.54
CA TYR A 77 18.38 13.17 -22.09
C TYR A 77 17.33 13.42 -23.18
N PHE A 78 16.06 13.40 -22.78
CA PHE A 78 14.90 13.61 -23.65
C PHE A 78 14.00 14.70 -23.06
N VAL A 79 13.43 15.52 -23.94
CA VAL A 79 12.46 16.55 -23.58
C VAL A 79 11.28 16.54 -24.55
N LEU A 80 10.05 16.57 -24.01
CA LEU A 80 8.89 16.86 -24.85
C LEU A 80 8.83 18.37 -25.13
N VAL A 81 8.61 18.72 -26.39
CA VAL A 81 8.41 20.11 -26.84
C VAL A 81 6.99 20.37 -27.32
N LYS A 82 6.17 19.32 -27.44
CA LYS A 82 4.74 19.38 -27.74
C LYS A 82 3.99 18.28 -27.00
N ASP A 83 2.67 18.46 -26.91
CA ASP A 83 1.76 17.38 -26.53
C ASP A 83 1.76 16.28 -27.61
N ILE A 84 1.83 15.03 -27.19
CA ILE A 84 1.80 13.86 -28.05
C ILE A 84 0.42 13.22 -27.99
N ASN A 85 -0.18 12.92 -29.14
CA ASN A 85 -1.53 12.38 -29.21
C ASN A 85 -1.60 11.11 -30.06
N TYR A 86 -1.76 9.96 -29.41
CA TYR A 86 -1.91 8.67 -30.10
C TYR A 86 -3.30 8.52 -30.72
N ASP A 87 -3.38 7.76 -31.81
CA ASP A 87 -4.65 7.24 -32.31
C ASP A 87 -5.18 6.16 -31.35
N SER A 88 -6.25 6.49 -30.61
CA SER A 88 -6.84 5.58 -29.61
C SER A 88 -7.40 4.26 -30.17
N THR A 89 -7.55 4.16 -31.49
CA THR A 89 -8.00 2.94 -32.18
C THR A 89 -6.84 1.98 -32.46
N LYS A 90 -5.60 2.47 -32.45
CA LYS A 90 -4.39 1.67 -32.70
C LYS A 90 -3.75 1.27 -31.38
N ALA A 91 -3.53 -0.03 -31.22
CA ALA A 91 -2.82 -0.54 -30.07
C ALA A 91 -1.32 -0.24 -30.17
N LEU A 92 -0.67 0.02 -29.02
CA LEU A 92 0.78 0.12 -28.95
C LEU A 92 1.44 -1.18 -29.42
N THR A 93 2.44 -1.02 -30.27
CA THR A 93 3.40 -2.07 -30.61
C THR A 93 4.21 -2.48 -29.38
N LYS A 94 4.72 -3.72 -29.40
CA LYS A 94 5.55 -4.27 -28.33
C LYS A 94 6.85 -3.44 -28.24
N PRO A 95 7.18 -2.87 -27.07
CA PRO A 95 8.42 -2.11 -26.93
C PRO A 95 9.61 -3.02 -27.15
N LYS A 96 10.61 -2.55 -27.91
CA LYS A 96 11.89 -3.26 -28.05
C LYS A 96 12.92 -2.80 -27.02
N LEU A 97 12.81 -1.55 -26.57
CA LEU A 97 13.84 -0.90 -25.79
C LEU A 97 13.58 -0.89 -24.28
N GLY A 98 14.66 -1.02 -23.50
CA GLY A 98 14.73 -0.62 -22.09
C GLY A 98 15.42 0.74 -21.91
N LEU A 99 15.06 1.47 -20.86
CA LEU A 99 15.73 2.73 -20.50
C LEU A 99 16.76 2.48 -19.40
N LEU A 100 18.01 2.92 -19.62
CA LEU A 100 19.08 2.79 -18.65
C LEU A 100 19.71 4.15 -18.35
N ASN A 101 19.63 4.60 -17.09
CA ASN A 101 20.22 5.87 -16.63
C ASN A 101 19.79 7.11 -17.44
N CYS A 102 18.60 7.06 -18.06
CA CYS A 102 18.08 8.14 -18.88
C CYS A 102 17.44 9.26 -18.05
N LYS A 103 17.23 10.42 -18.68
CA LYS A 103 16.43 11.53 -18.14
C LYS A 103 15.35 11.92 -19.14
N ILE A 104 14.08 11.71 -18.77
CA ILE A 104 12.92 12.08 -19.58
C ILE A 104 12.16 13.20 -18.87
N ASN A 105 12.08 14.37 -19.51
CA ASN A 105 11.31 15.49 -19.02
C ASN A 105 10.13 15.78 -19.96
N GLY A 106 8.91 15.64 -19.47
CA GLY A 106 7.72 16.04 -20.22
C GLY A 106 7.60 17.55 -20.40
N ASN A 107 8.36 18.35 -19.65
CA ASN A 107 8.33 19.81 -19.70
C ASN A 107 6.91 20.41 -19.57
N GLY A 108 6.03 19.73 -18.83
CA GLY A 108 4.63 20.11 -18.66
C GLY A 108 3.68 19.61 -19.76
N HIS A 109 4.21 19.02 -20.83
CA HIS A 109 3.42 18.41 -21.90
C HIS A 109 2.82 17.06 -21.50
N SER A 110 1.88 16.62 -22.33
CA SER A 110 1.07 15.44 -22.15
C SER A 110 1.28 14.42 -23.26
N VAL A 111 1.10 13.14 -22.92
CA VAL A 111 0.98 12.03 -23.86
C VAL A 111 -0.41 11.44 -23.71
N ASN A 112 -1.20 11.55 -24.77
CA ASN A 112 -2.64 11.31 -24.72
C ASN A 112 -3.03 10.06 -25.52
N ASN A 113 -4.15 9.46 -25.13
CA ASN A 113 -4.87 8.47 -25.92
C ASN A 113 -4.11 7.16 -26.22
N ILE A 114 -3.10 6.83 -25.41
CA ILE A 114 -2.43 5.53 -25.46
C ILE A 114 -3.44 4.39 -25.29
N SER A 115 -3.52 3.49 -26.26
CA SER A 115 -4.31 2.26 -26.19
C SER A 115 -3.36 1.06 -26.24
N SER A 116 -3.42 0.14 -25.28
CA SER A 116 -2.50 -1.01 -25.26
C SER A 116 -3.10 -2.27 -24.64
N THR A 117 -2.76 -3.42 -25.23
CA THR A 117 -3.05 -4.75 -24.66
C THR A 117 -1.74 -5.51 -24.48
N GLY A 118 -1.30 -5.67 -23.23
CA GLY A 118 -0.11 -6.45 -22.87
C GLY A 118 1.25 -5.75 -23.04
N ASN A 119 1.28 -4.56 -23.66
CA ASN A 119 2.52 -3.84 -23.96
C ASN A 119 2.64 -2.53 -23.15
N PRO A 120 3.63 -2.37 -22.27
CA PRO A 120 3.92 -1.09 -21.65
C PRO A 120 4.62 -0.13 -22.63
N LEU A 121 4.85 1.12 -22.19
CA LEU A 121 5.66 2.08 -22.94
C LEU A 121 7.09 1.58 -23.15
N PHE A 122 7.71 1.05 -22.08
CA PHE A 122 9.08 0.57 -22.08
C PHE A 122 9.17 -0.87 -21.59
N ASN A 123 10.10 -1.64 -22.15
CA ASN A 123 10.29 -3.04 -21.74
C ASN A 123 10.76 -3.12 -20.27
N ARG A 124 11.75 -2.28 -19.92
CA ARG A 124 12.33 -2.15 -18.58
C ARG A 124 12.80 -0.72 -18.37
N VAL A 125 12.80 -0.23 -17.13
CA VAL A 125 13.35 1.10 -16.79
C VAL A 125 14.29 0.95 -15.61
N ASN A 126 15.53 1.41 -15.74
CA ASN A 126 16.57 1.27 -14.73
C ASN A 126 17.36 2.58 -14.58
N GLY A 127 17.59 3.03 -13.33
CA GLY A 127 18.35 4.24 -13.01
C GLY A 127 17.81 5.54 -13.64
N THR A 128 16.61 5.48 -14.21
CA THR A 128 16.06 6.51 -15.08
C THR A 128 15.16 7.45 -14.29
N GLU A 129 15.15 8.72 -14.65
CA GLU A 129 14.20 9.71 -14.11
C GLU A 129 13.19 10.10 -15.18
N ILE A 130 11.90 9.99 -14.84
CA ILE A 130 10.78 10.48 -15.67
C ILE A 130 10.07 11.56 -14.87
N LYS A 131 9.93 12.75 -15.45
CA LYS A 131 9.34 13.88 -14.73
C LYS A 131 8.49 14.82 -15.57
N ASN A 132 7.64 15.58 -14.87
CA ASN A 132 6.85 16.70 -15.40
C ASN A 132 6.06 16.32 -16.66
N ILE A 133 5.38 15.17 -16.62
CA ILE A 133 4.66 14.61 -17.76
C ILE A 133 3.26 14.15 -17.32
N SER A 134 2.26 14.45 -18.15
CA SER A 134 0.89 13.97 -17.95
C SER A 134 0.56 12.88 -18.96
N PHE A 135 0.06 11.73 -18.50
CA PHE A 135 -0.53 10.71 -19.35
C PHE A 135 -2.05 10.76 -19.21
N ARG A 136 -2.77 11.01 -20.31
CA ARG A 136 -4.23 11.21 -20.25
C ARG A 136 -5.00 10.28 -21.19
N HIS A 137 -6.19 9.91 -20.76
CA HIS A 137 -7.15 9.16 -21.59
C HIS A 137 -6.61 7.81 -22.08
N CYS A 138 -5.69 7.19 -21.34
CA CYS A 138 -5.10 5.92 -21.73
C CYS A 138 -6.09 4.76 -21.47
N LYS A 139 -6.07 3.75 -22.34
CA LYS A 139 -6.85 2.52 -22.22
C LYS A 139 -5.90 1.33 -22.22
N LEU A 140 -5.63 0.81 -21.03
CA LEU A 140 -4.66 -0.27 -20.83
C LEU A 140 -5.37 -1.58 -20.48
N LYS A 141 -4.95 -2.67 -21.11
CA LYS A 141 -5.43 -4.02 -20.83
C LYS A 141 -4.24 -4.94 -20.56
N ASN A 142 -4.24 -5.61 -19.41
CA ASN A 142 -3.21 -6.55 -18.98
C ASN A 142 -1.78 -5.99 -19.02
N THR A 143 -1.61 -4.68 -18.85
CA THR A 143 -0.29 -4.03 -18.84
C THR A 143 -0.31 -2.77 -17.97
N PRO A 144 0.79 -2.48 -17.25
CA PRO A 144 1.04 -1.15 -16.70
C PRO A 144 1.35 -0.15 -17.83
N LEU A 145 1.31 1.14 -17.50
CA LEU A 145 1.65 2.22 -18.43
C LEU A 145 3.14 2.27 -18.75
N ILE A 146 4.00 2.46 -17.74
CA ILE A 146 5.43 2.77 -17.94
C ILE A 146 6.21 1.51 -18.29
N ALA A 147 6.25 0.55 -17.37
CA ALA A 147 6.99 -0.70 -17.55
C ALA A 147 6.48 -1.75 -16.57
N LYS A 148 6.72 -3.03 -16.89
CA LYS A 148 6.46 -4.11 -15.94
C LYS A 148 7.41 -4.00 -14.74
N GLU A 149 8.68 -3.70 -14.98
CA GLU A 149 9.67 -3.57 -13.92
C GLU A 149 10.43 -2.25 -14.02
N VAL A 150 10.57 -1.58 -12.88
CA VAL A 150 11.41 -0.40 -12.72
C VAL A 150 12.40 -0.58 -11.55
N PHE A 151 13.65 -0.19 -11.75
CA PHE A 151 14.75 -0.31 -10.78
C PHE A 151 15.43 1.03 -10.61
N ASP A 152 15.72 1.44 -9.38
CA ASP A 152 16.41 2.70 -9.07
C ASP A 152 15.81 3.91 -9.82
N THR A 153 14.50 3.85 -10.08
CA THR A 153 13.81 4.76 -10.97
C THR A 153 13.15 5.87 -10.18
N LYS A 154 13.24 7.10 -10.68
CA LYS A 154 12.55 8.25 -10.10
C LYS A 154 11.40 8.70 -10.99
N LEU A 155 10.19 8.63 -10.49
CA LEU A 155 9.01 9.26 -11.08
C LEU A 155 8.68 10.52 -10.28
N SER A 156 8.65 11.68 -10.92
CA SER A 156 8.37 12.95 -10.22
C SER A 156 7.47 13.90 -10.99
N ASN A 157 6.41 14.40 -10.36
CA ASN A 157 5.39 15.24 -11.03
C ASN A 157 4.82 14.52 -12.27
N VAL A 158 4.38 13.27 -12.07
CA VAL A 158 3.77 12.45 -13.11
C VAL A 158 2.29 12.35 -12.84
N ASP A 159 1.48 12.76 -13.81
CA ASP A 159 0.03 12.68 -13.72
C ASP A 159 -0.48 11.56 -14.63
N PHE A 160 -1.41 10.74 -14.14
CA PHE A 160 -2.07 9.68 -14.90
C PHE A 160 -3.58 9.81 -14.78
N LEU A 161 -4.20 10.49 -15.75
CA LEU A 161 -5.51 11.10 -15.58
C LEU A 161 -6.53 10.59 -16.60
N ASN A 162 -7.78 10.43 -16.14
CA ASN A 162 -8.93 10.05 -16.97
C ASN A 162 -8.69 8.75 -17.75
N SER A 163 -7.90 7.84 -17.18
CA SER A 163 -7.46 6.60 -17.82
C SER A 163 -8.19 5.38 -17.28
N LYS A 164 -8.24 4.33 -18.08
CA LYS A 164 -8.85 3.04 -17.75
C LYS A 164 -7.82 1.94 -17.85
N ILE A 165 -7.81 1.07 -16.86
CA ILE A 165 -6.91 -0.07 -16.78
C ILE A 165 -7.77 -1.29 -16.49
N SER A 166 -7.52 -2.37 -17.21
CA SER A 166 -8.20 -3.64 -17.00
C SER A 166 -7.21 -4.78 -16.90
N TYR A 167 -7.37 -5.63 -15.89
CA TYR A 167 -6.64 -6.88 -15.76
C TYR A 167 -7.63 -8.04 -15.76
N THR A 168 -7.38 -9.05 -16.60
CA THR A 168 -8.14 -10.31 -16.62
C THR A 168 -7.14 -11.46 -16.52
N ILE A 169 -7.06 -12.08 -15.34
CA ILE A 169 -6.04 -13.07 -14.99
C ILE A 169 -6.72 -14.25 -14.29
N LYS A 170 -6.97 -15.33 -15.04
CA LYS A 170 -7.82 -16.45 -14.59
C LYS A 170 -7.04 -17.69 -14.12
N SER A 171 -5.72 -17.71 -14.27
CA SER A 171 -4.89 -18.81 -13.75
C SER A 171 -3.42 -18.45 -13.59
N LYS A 172 -2.71 -19.18 -12.71
CA LYS A 172 -1.24 -19.17 -12.65
C LYS A 172 -0.54 -19.60 -13.95
N LYS A 173 -1.17 -20.39 -14.84
CA LYS A 173 -0.54 -20.79 -16.11
C LYS A 173 -0.37 -19.62 -17.08
N ASP A 174 -1.19 -18.58 -16.94
CA ASP A 174 -1.09 -17.34 -17.71
C ASP A 174 0.15 -16.48 -17.31
N TYR A 175 0.95 -16.93 -16.32
CA TYR A 175 2.03 -16.18 -15.68
C TYR A 175 3.45 -16.56 -16.09
N ALA A 176 3.70 -17.83 -16.43
CA ALA A 176 5.03 -18.46 -16.38
C ALA A 176 6.10 -17.90 -17.35
N ALA A 177 5.83 -16.78 -18.02
CA ALA A 177 6.67 -16.26 -19.09
C ALA A 177 7.34 -14.89 -18.82
N SER A 178 7.23 -14.24 -17.65
CA SER A 178 7.69 -12.83 -17.59
C SER A 178 8.19 -12.17 -16.29
N SER A 179 8.61 -12.88 -15.23
CA SER A 179 9.39 -12.21 -14.18
C SER A 179 10.45 -13.13 -13.55
N ASN A 180 11.64 -12.56 -13.32
CA ASN A 180 12.74 -13.23 -12.62
C ASN A 180 12.66 -13.07 -11.09
N TYR A 181 11.64 -12.34 -10.59
CA TYR A 181 11.50 -11.97 -9.18
C TYR A 181 10.11 -12.34 -8.65
N GLY A 182 10.00 -13.56 -8.13
CA GLY A 182 8.88 -14.03 -7.32
C GLY A 182 7.74 -14.69 -8.11
N SER A 183 7.09 -15.66 -7.48
CA SER A 183 5.96 -16.42 -8.03
C SER A 183 4.61 -15.70 -7.95
N GLU A 184 4.59 -14.40 -7.61
CA GLU A 184 3.37 -13.65 -7.31
C GLU A 184 2.95 -12.71 -8.44
N LEU A 185 1.65 -12.74 -8.71
CA LEU A 185 0.94 -11.98 -9.73
C LEU A 185 0.79 -10.51 -9.30
N ARG A 186 1.73 -9.63 -9.66
CA ARG A 186 1.72 -8.21 -9.24
C ARG A 186 1.41 -7.27 -10.39
N TYR A 187 0.45 -6.36 -10.20
CA TYR A 187 -0.07 -5.50 -11.26
C TYR A 187 -0.35 -4.10 -10.75
N GLY A 188 0.13 -3.10 -11.47
CA GLY A 188 -0.21 -1.72 -11.15
C GLY A 188 -0.36 -0.82 -12.34
N GLY A 189 -0.97 0.35 -12.10
CA GLY A 189 -1.35 1.22 -13.21
C GLY A 189 -0.15 1.88 -13.90
N LEU A 190 0.84 2.32 -13.14
CA LEU A 190 2.09 2.86 -13.70
C LEU A 190 3.12 1.76 -13.91
N THR A 191 3.31 0.89 -12.91
CA THR A 191 4.31 -0.17 -12.92
C THR A 191 3.76 -1.44 -12.29
N ASN A 192 4.26 -2.62 -12.66
CA ASN A 192 3.94 -3.83 -11.87
C ASN A 192 4.87 -3.94 -10.65
N TRP A 193 6.17 -3.74 -10.87
CA TRP A 193 7.22 -3.80 -9.87
C TRP A 193 8.06 -2.54 -9.89
N ALA A 194 8.28 -1.96 -8.71
CA ALA A 194 9.21 -0.86 -8.51
C ALA A 194 10.18 -1.23 -7.39
N TYR A 195 11.47 -1.26 -7.69
CA TYR A 195 12.55 -1.62 -6.76
C TYR A 195 13.44 -0.41 -6.50
N THR A 196 13.78 -0.19 -5.23
CA THR A 196 14.64 0.92 -4.77
C THR A 196 14.27 2.27 -5.38
N SER A 197 12.97 2.45 -5.70
CA SER A 197 12.48 3.51 -6.57
C SER A 197 11.84 4.65 -5.77
N LYS A 198 11.74 5.83 -6.40
CA LYS A 198 11.18 7.04 -5.77
C LYS A 198 9.99 7.56 -6.55
N PHE A 199 8.83 7.62 -5.90
CA PHE A 199 7.59 8.15 -6.47
C PHE A 199 7.24 9.45 -5.76
N GLU A 200 7.37 10.59 -6.44
CA GLU A 200 7.21 11.93 -5.85
C GLU A 200 6.12 12.73 -6.60
N ASN A 201 5.15 13.27 -5.86
CA ASN A 201 4.10 14.13 -6.43
C ASN A 201 3.35 13.47 -7.61
N ILE A 202 2.97 12.21 -7.46
CA ILE A 202 2.23 11.49 -8.50
C ILE A 202 0.73 11.67 -8.28
N THR A 203 -0.01 12.07 -9.31
CA THR A 203 -1.48 12.06 -9.29
C THR A 203 -2.02 10.98 -10.22
N ALA A 204 -2.78 10.02 -9.71
CA ALA A 204 -3.50 9.07 -10.55
C ALA A 204 -5.01 9.26 -10.38
N ASN A 205 -5.73 9.59 -11.45
CA ASN A 205 -7.18 9.60 -11.50
C ASN A 205 -7.64 8.58 -12.55
N THR A 206 -7.84 7.35 -12.12
CA THR A 206 -8.06 6.23 -13.05
C THR A 206 -9.18 5.29 -12.59
N THR A 207 -9.76 4.57 -13.55
CA THR A 207 -10.60 3.40 -13.26
C THR A 207 -9.81 2.15 -13.54
N MET A 208 -9.49 1.39 -12.49
CA MET A 208 -8.89 0.07 -12.56
C MET A 208 -9.96 -1.00 -12.36
N THR A 209 -10.11 -1.92 -13.30
CA THR A 209 -11.01 -3.07 -13.23
C THR A 209 -10.20 -4.35 -13.26
N ILE A 210 -10.41 -5.23 -12.29
CA ILE A 210 -9.65 -6.47 -12.13
C ILE A 210 -10.63 -7.64 -12.10
N ASP A 211 -10.38 -8.64 -12.93
CA ASP A 211 -11.03 -9.95 -12.92
C ASP A 211 -9.95 -11.02 -12.73
N GLY A 212 -9.70 -11.44 -11.50
CA GLY A 212 -8.63 -12.40 -11.23
C GLY A 212 -8.03 -12.38 -9.83
N ILE A 213 -6.90 -13.08 -9.70
CA ILE A 213 -6.08 -13.17 -8.48
C ILE A 213 -4.75 -12.43 -8.65
N GLY A 214 -4.25 -11.82 -7.57
CA GLY A 214 -2.97 -11.13 -7.57
C GLY A 214 -2.85 -10.02 -6.53
N VAL A 215 -1.85 -9.18 -6.74
CA VAL A 215 -1.46 -8.05 -5.90
C VAL A 215 -1.60 -6.79 -6.76
N TYR A 216 -2.54 -5.92 -6.40
CA TYR A 216 -3.00 -4.83 -7.24
C TYR A 216 -2.89 -3.46 -6.57
N GLY A 217 -2.38 -2.48 -7.31
CA GLY A 217 -2.36 -1.08 -6.87
C GLY A 217 -2.43 -0.08 -8.03
N MET A 218 -3.12 1.04 -7.85
CA MET A 218 -3.27 2.04 -8.93
C MET A 218 -1.95 2.61 -9.44
N LEU A 219 -0.94 2.72 -8.57
CA LEU A 219 0.41 3.15 -8.92
C LEU A 219 1.30 1.94 -9.23
N SER A 220 1.45 1.04 -8.26
CA SER A 220 2.27 -0.17 -8.44
C SER A 220 1.63 -1.41 -7.82
N GLY A 221 1.86 -2.57 -8.44
CA GLY A 221 1.54 -3.85 -7.83
C GLY A 221 2.39 -4.07 -6.58
N HIS A 222 3.71 -3.98 -6.73
CA HIS A 222 4.64 -3.94 -5.61
C HIS A 222 5.57 -2.73 -5.69
N PHE A 223 5.76 -2.10 -4.54
CA PHE A 223 6.57 -0.90 -4.42
C PHE A 223 7.58 -1.06 -3.31
N GLN A 224 8.85 -1.20 -3.66
CA GLN A 224 9.98 -1.13 -2.75
C GLN A 224 10.72 0.20 -2.97
N GLY A 225 10.74 1.06 -1.96
CA GLY A 225 11.37 2.38 -2.07
C GLY A 225 10.69 3.49 -1.26
N GLU A 226 10.68 4.72 -1.78
CA GLU A 226 10.12 5.90 -1.11
C GLU A 226 9.03 6.57 -1.96
N ALA A 227 7.81 6.62 -1.44
CA ALA A 227 6.68 7.33 -2.04
C ALA A 227 6.35 8.57 -1.22
N LYS A 228 6.23 9.73 -1.88
CA LYS A 228 5.97 11.02 -1.24
C LYS A 228 4.96 11.86 -2.02
N ASN A 229 3.98 12.41 -1.31
CA ASN A 229 2.99 13.36 -1.84
C ASN A 229 2.16 12.81 -3.02
N CYS A 230 1.87 11.49 -3.06
CA CYS A 230 1.06 10.93 -4.13
C CYS A 230 -0.44 11.00 -3.80
N LEU A 231 -1.26 11.20 -4.82
CA LEU A 231 -2.72 11.27 -4.77
C LEU A 231 -3.34 10.23 -5.70
N THR A 232 -4.27 9.43 -5.20
CA THR A 232 -5.11 8.54 -6.03
C THR A 232 -6.57 8.95 -5.99
N GLN A 233 -7.23 8.92 -7.15
CA GLN A 233 -8.62 9.26 -7.41
C GLN A 233 -9.21 8.27 -8.42
N GLY A 234 -10.54 8.25 -8.52
CA GLY A 234 -11.25 7.33 -9.42
C GLY A 234 -11.71 6.07 -8.70
N LYS A 235 -11.55 4.90 -9.32
CA LYS A 235 -12.16 3.64 -8.86
C LYS A 235 -11.22 2.45 -9.04
N VAL A 236 -11.19 1.56 -8.06
CA VAL A 236 -10.61 0.22 -8.17
C VAL A 236 -11.73 -0.79 -7.95
N ASN A 237 -12.10 -1.53 -8.99
CA ASN A 237 -13.13 -2.56 -8.95
C ASN A 237 -12.49 -3.93 -9.14
N VAL A 238 -12.68 -4.82 -8.19
CA VAL A 238 -12.10 -6.16 -8.21
C VAL A 238 -13.21 -7.20 -8.13
N SER A 239 -13.23 -8.09 -9.11
CA SER A 239 -14.04 -9.30 -9.14
C SER A 239 -13.10 -10.49 -9.02
N VAL A 240 -13.27 -11.31 -7.99
CA VAL A 240 -12.32 -12.37 -7.70
C VAL A 240 -12.84 -13.72 -8.16
N GLY A 241 -12.16 -14.33 -9.12
CA GLY A 241 -12.33 -15.73 -9.49
C GLY A 241 -11.15 -16.55 -8.98
N TYR A 242 -11.32 -17.32 -7.90
CA TYR A 242 -10.28 -18.24 -7.44
C TYR A 242 -10.46 -19.64 -8.04
N LYS A 243 -9.36 -20.39 -8.23
CA LYS A 243 -9.34 -21.87 -8.33
C LYS A 243 -8.85 -22.50 -7.00
N LYS A 244 -9.11 -23.79 -6.77
CA LYS A 244 -8.76 -24.47 -5.49
C LYS A 244 -7.22 -24.46 -5.36
N GLY A 245 -6.67 -23.98 -4.24
CA GLY A 245 -5.22 -23.98 -3.97
C GLY A 245 -4.45 -22.69 -4.29
N GLU A 246 -5.10 -21.64 -4.76
CA GLU A 246 -4.50 -20.31 -4.96
C GLU A 246 -4.69 -19.48 -3.67
N ARG A 247 -3.60 -18.91 -3.12
CA ARG A 247 -3.57 -18.59 -1.68
C ARG A 247 -3.78 -17.13 -1.27
N SER A 248 -3.43 -16.11 -2.07
CA SER A 248 -3.44 -14.73 -1.55
C SER A 248 -3.78 -13.67 -2.60
N MET A 249 -4.64 -12.71 -2.23
CA MET A 249 -4.91 -11.49 -2.99
C MET A 249 -4.65 -10.26 -2.13
N CYS A 250 -3.96 -9.25 -2.67
CA CYS A 250 -3.74 -7.97 -1.99
C CYS A 250 -4.22 -6.83 -2.89
N VAL A 251 -5.06 -5.94 -2.36
CA VAL A 251 -5.58 -4.80 -3.11
C VAL A 251 -5.37 -3.52 -2.31
N GLY A 252 -4.57 -2.60 -2.83
CA GLY A 252 -4.50 -1.23 -2.29
C GLY A 252 -4.96 -0.22 -3.32
N ALA A 253 -5.55 0.88 -2.86
CA ALA A 253 -5.92 1.95 -3.80
C ALA A 253 -4.69 2.62 -4.43
N MET A 254 -3.50 2.55 -3.81
CA MET A 254 -2.24 3.02 -4.41
C MET A 254 -1.30 1.87 -4.76
N PHE A 255 -1.05 0.99 -3.81
CA PHE A 255 -0.05 -0.07 -3.92
C PHE A 255 -0.67 -1.41 -3.54
N GLY A 256 -0.39 -2.47 -4.29
CA GLY A 256 -0.79 -3.81 -3.84
C GLY A 256 0.00 -4.23 -2.60
N CYS A 257 1.32 -4.07 -2.66
CA CYS A 257 2.25 -4.32 -1.57
C CYS A 257 3.32 -3.21 -1.52
N THR A 258 3.76 -2.87 -0.31
CA THR A 258 4.80 -1.85 -0.09
C THR A 258 5.90 -2.35 0.84
N ASP A 259 7.15 -2.10 0.43
CA ASP A 259 8.38 -2.40 1.16
C ASP A 259 9.22 -1.11 1.24
N GLY A 260 8.89 -0.21 2.16
CA GLY A 260 9.63 1.04 2.36
C GLY A 260 8.86 2.20 2.98
N GLY A 261 9.16 3.41 2.51
CA GLY A 261 8.65 4.66 3.06
C GLY A 261 7.46 5.21 2.29
N ALA A 262 6.36 5.51 2.99
CA ALA A 262 5.19 6.19 2.46
C ALA A 262 4.94 7.49 3.24
N LYS A 263 4.98 8.63 2.55
CA LYS A 263 4.85 9.95 3.18
C LYS A 263 3.82 10.83 2.49
N ASN A 264 2.90 11.43 3.25
CA ASN A 264 1.89 12.36 2.75
C ASN A 264 1.06 11.79 1.58
N LEU A 265 0.76 10.50 1.61
CA LEU A 265 -0.04 9.86 0.56
C LEU A 265 -1.52 10.09 0.83
N VAL A 266 -2.31 10.42 -0.19
CA VAL A 266 -3.75 10.67 -0.04
C VAL A 266 -4.54 9.80 -1.03
N ASN A 267 -5.34 8.87 -0.52
CA ASN A 267 -6.29 8.14 -1.34
C ASN A 267 -7.69 8.78 -1.27
N LYS A 268 -8.21 9.19 -2.42
CA LYS A 268 -9.62 9.59 -2.63
C LYS A 268 -10.37 8.61 -3.53
N ALA A 269 -9.71 7.60 -4.11
CA ALA A 269 -10.34 6.60 -4.96
C ALA A 269 -11.23 5.67 -4.15
N SER A 270 -12.35 5.23 -4.75
CA SER A 270 -13.17 4.18 -4.15
C SER A 270 -12.64 2.80 -4.51
N VAL A 271 -12.55 1.90 -3.54
CA VAL A 271 -12.17 0.50 -3.76
C VAL A 271 -13.40 -0.38 -3.52
N THR A 272 -13.78 -1.18 -4.51
CA THR A 272 -14.85 -2.17 -4.39
C THR A 272 -14.31 -3.55 -4.73
N VAL A 273 -14.43 -4.49 -3.80
CA VAL A 273 -13.99 -5.87 -3.97
C VAL A 273 -15.19 -6.80 -3.80
N LEU A 274 -15.42 -7.65 -4.79
CA LEU A 274 -16.33 -8.79 -4.70
C LEU A 274 -15.50 -10.01 -4.29
N ALA A 275 -15.52 -10.32 -2.99
CA ALA A 275 -14.79 -11.44 -2.44
C ALA A 275 -15.32 -12.78 -2.99
N PRO A 276 -14.47 -13.81 -3.08
CA PRO A 276 -14.85 -15.10 -3.65
C PRO A 276 -15.89 -15.82 -2.79
N ASN A 277 -16.61 -16.79 -3.34
CA ASN A 277 -17.53 -17.65 -2.58
C ASN A 277 -16.82 -18.86 -1.93
N LYS A 278 -15.52 -18.75 -1.66
CA LYS A 278 -14.74 -19.82 -1.02
C LYS A 278 -13.65 -19.27 -0.12
N ASP A 279 -13.22 -20.08 0.83
CA ASP A 279 -12.13 -19.71 1.74
C ASP A 279 -10.86 -19.38 0.95
N ALA A 280 -10.39 -18.16 1.16
CA ALA A 280 -9.23 -17.58 0.52
C ALA A 280 -8.76 -16.40 1.37
N PHE A 281 -7.44 -16.26 1.47
CA PHE A 281 -6.86 -15.12 2.16
C PHE A 281 -6.81 -13.90 1.24
N TYR A 282 -7.30 -12.76 1.74
CA TYR A 282 -7.17 -11.50 1.01
C TYR A 282 -7.08 -10.27 1.90
N THR A 283 -6.44 -9.22 1.38
CA THR A 283 -6.30 -7.93 2.06
C THR A 283 -6.73 -6.78 1.15
N VAL A 284 -7.41 -5.78 1.72
CA VAL A 284 -7.93 -4.61 0.99
C VAL A 284 -7.69 -3.34 1.79
N ALA A 285 -7.00 -2.34 1.22
CA ALA A 285 -6.77 -1.08 1.91
C ALA A 285 -6.79 0.18 1.04
N GLY A 286 -6.83 1.34 1.70
CA GLY A 286 -6.84 2.64 1.04
C GLY A 286 -5.46 3.08 0.53
N ILE A 287 -4.36 2.65 1.14
CA ILE A 287 -3.00 2.95 0.64
C ILE A 287 -2.36 1.67 0.09
N SER A 288 -2.13 0.67 0.93
CA SER A 288 -1.43 -0.56 0.58
C SER A 288 -2.20 -1.81 1.01
N GLY A 289 -2.42 -2.76 0.10
CA GLY A 289 -3.08 -4.02 0.44
C GLY A 289 -2.34 -4.78 1.54
N SER A 290 -1.01 -4.83 1.45
CA SER A 290 -0.13 -5.39 2.47
C SER A 290 1.14 -4.55 2.61
N GLY A 291 1.74 -4.53 3.80
CA GLY A 291 3.16 -4.23 3.96
C GLY A 291 4.06 -5.41 3.54
N SER A 292 5.34 -5.29 3.88
CA SER A 292 6.43 -6.21 3.51
C SER A 292 6.09 -7.68 3.78
N TYR A 293 5.84 -8.43 2.71
CA TYR A 293 5.54 -9.88 2.74
C TYR A 293 6.83 -10.73 2.74
N LEU A 294 7.99 -10.13 2.51
CA LEU A 294 9.24 -10.87 2.44
C LEU A 294 9.68 -11.32 3.84
N GLU A 295 9.41 -12.60 4.13
CA GLU A 295 9.62 -13.36 5.38
C GLU A 295 11.02 -13.22 6.02
N ASN A 296 11.97 -12.51 5.39
CA ASN A 296 13.36 -12.39 5.83
C ASN A 296 13.91 -10.96 5.91
N GLN A 297 13.13 -9.90 5.72
CA GLN A 297 13.66 -8.53 5.77
C GLN A 297 13.36 -7.78 7.08
N LYS A 298 14.42 -7.22 7.67
CA LYS A 298 14.40 -6.30 8.83
C LYS A 298 13.79 -4.92 8.51
N ASN A 299 13.26 -4.72 7.31
CA ASN A 299 12.77 -3.42 6.87
C ASN A 299 11.36 -3.19 7.40
N THR A 300 11.22 -2.20 8.29
CA THR A 300 9.93 -1.77 8.80
C THR A 300 9.32 -0.76 7.84
N ASP A 301 8.17 -1.05 7.26
CA ASP A 301 7.42 -0.06 6.49
C ASP A 301 7.08 1.15 7.36
N LYS A 302 7.13 2.34 6.78
CA LYS A 302 6.89 3.59 7.49
C LYS A 302 5.84 4.41 6.77
N TYR A 303 4.68 4.58 7.39
CA TYR A 303 3.62 5.46 6.92
C TYR A 303 3.63 6.74 7.76
N TYR A 304 3.86 7.87 7.11
CA TYR A 304 3.85 9.19 7.76
C TYR A 304 2.83 10.10 7.08
N ALA A 305 1.84 10.57 7.83
CA ALA A 305 0.80 11.49 7.37
C ALA A 305 0.01 10.99 6.14
N CYS A 306 -0.15 9.66 6.01
CA CYS A 306 -0.94 9.05 4.94
C CYS A 306 -2.44 9.10 5.29
N GLN A 307 -3.29 9.32 4.30
CA GLN A 307 -4.72 9.51 4.47
C GLN A 307 -5.54 8.66 3.52
N ASN A 308 -6.52 7.93 4.05
CA ASN A 308 -7.60 7.38 3.25
C ASN A 308 -8.89 8.20 3.43
N GLN A 309 -9.33 8.80 2.34
CA GLN A 309 -10.57 9.56 2.22
C GLN A 309 -11.60 8.84 1.34
N GLY A 310 -11.15 7.87 0.53
CA GLY A 310 -11.97 7.06 -0.35
C GLY A 310 -12.81 6.01 0.37
N LYS A 311 -13.94 5.63 -0.22
CA LYS A 311 -14.81 4.55 0.27
C LYS A 311 -14.19 3.19 -0.08
N ILE A 312 -14.12 2.28 0.87
CA ILE A 312 -13.73 0.88 0.66
C ILE A 312 -14.95 0.00 0.92
N THR A 313 -15.30 -0.84 -0.03
CA THR A 313 -16.43 -1.78 0.05
C THR A 313 -15.95 -3.17 -0.31
N VAL A 314 -16.03 -4.10 0.63
CA VAL A 314 -15.83 -5.52 0.37
C VAL A 314 -17.18 -6.21 0.51
N LYS A 315 -17.61 -6.90 -0.54
CA LYS A 315 -18.83 -7.71 -0.53
C LYS A 315 -18.44 -9.17 -0.61
N SER A 316 -18.79 -9.92 0.41
CA SER A 316 -18.71 -11.37 0.39
C SER A 316 -20.10 -11.96 0.15
N LYS A 317 -20.19 -13.09 -0.56
CA LYS A 317 -21.40 -13.94 -0.58
C LYS A 317 -21.19 -15.23 0.22
N TRP A 318 -20.15 -15.25 1.05
CA TRP A 318 -19.81 -16.38 1.88
C TRP A 318 -20.76 -16.43 3.06
N HIS A 319 -21.64 -17.41 3.04
CA HIS A 319 -22.56 -17.71 4.14
C HIS A 319 -22.27 -19.14 4.58
N LYS A 320 -21.26 -19.26 5.45
CA LYS A 320 -20.94 -20.48 6.19
C LYS A 320 -20.75 -20.10 7.65
N ASP A 321 -20.71 -21.10 8.52
CA ASP A 321 -20.49 -20.90 9.96
C ASP A 321 -19.11 -20.26 10.24
N GLU A 322 -18.13 -20.52 9.38
CA GLU A 322 -16.81 -19.90 9.39
C GLU A 322 -16.78 -18.57 8.64
N ARG A 323 -15.96 -17.61 9.07
CA ARG A 323 -15.75 -16.33 8.37
C ARG A 323 -14.63 -16.43 7.34
N GLN A 324 -14.67 -15.61 6.30
CA GLN A 324 -13.56 -15.56 5.35
C GLN A 324 -12.30 -14.98 5.97
N SER A 325 -11.14 -15.49 5.55
CA SER A 325 -9.81 -14.98 5.88
C SER A 325 -9.50 -13.62 5.19
N GLY A 326 -10.41 -12.66 5.33
CA GLY A 326 -10.34 -11.33 4.72
C GLY A 326 -9.99 -10.23 5.73
N TYR A 327 -9.11 -9.33 5.31
CA TYR A 327 -8.68 -8.17 6.09
C TYR A 327 -8.94 -6.86 5.33
N VAL A 328 -9.58 -5.90 5.97
CA VAL A 328 -9.87 -4.58 5.40
C VAL A 328 -9.33 -3.49 6.30
N ALA A 329 -8.66 -2.49 5.72
CA ALA A 329 -8.20 -1.35 6.51
C ALA A 329 -8.26 -0.02 5.77
N GLY A 330 -8.29 1.09 6.52
CA GLY A 330 -8.18 2.42 5.92
C GLY A 330 -6.82 2.68 5.29
N ILE A 331 -5.70 2.33 5.95
CA ILE A 331 -4.34 2.61 5.43
C ILE A 331 -3.70 1.35 4.85
N GLU A 332 -3.47 0.34 5.68
CA GLU A 332 -2.74 -0.88 5.32
C GLU A 332 -3.41 -2.07 5.99
N ALA A 333 -3.70 -3.16 5.27
CA ALA A 333 -4.59 -4.21 5.77
C ALA A 333 -3.92 -5.53 6.20
N GLY A 334 -2.69 -5.79 5.77
CA GLY A 334 -1.97 -7.04 5.95
C GLY A 334 -1.20 -7.17 7.26
N TYR A 335 -0.35 -8.21 7.31
CA TYR A 335 0.55 -8.47 8.42
C TYR A 335 1.90 -7.83 8.10
N ALA A 336 2.27 -6.76 8.81
CA ALA A 336 3.59 -6.20 8.60
C ALA A 336 4.14 -5.49 9.83
N ILE A 337 5.47 -5.41 9.89
CA ILE A 337 6.20 -4.62 10.88
C ILE A 337 6.16 -3.15 10.47
N CYS A 338 4.95 -2.59 10.50
CA CYS A 338 4.66 -1.23 10.05
C CYS A 338 4.70 -0.23 11.20
N ASN A 339 5.31 0.92 10.95
CA ASN A 339 5.18 2.09 11.81
C ASN A 339 4.27 3.13 11.16
N PHE A 340 3.29 3.63 11.91
CA PHE A 340 2.35 4.64 11.46
C PHE A 340 2.49 5.89 12.32
N ASP A 341 2.63 7.05 11.70
CA ASP A 341 2.66 8.34 12.38
C ASP A 341 1.77 9.36 11.66
N LYS A 342 0.85 9.99 12.38
CA LYS A 342 -0.07 11.01 11.84
C LYS A 342 -0.96 10.53 10.69
N CYS A 343 -1.16 9.22 10.55
CA CYS A 343 -2.03 8.66 9.51
C CYS A 343 -3.51 8.80 9.88
N GLN A 344 -4.37 8.89 8.86
CA GLN A 344 -5.80 9.10 9.07
C GLN A 344 -6.68 8.28 8.12
N ASN A 345 -7.73 7.68 8.65
CA ASN A 345 -8.88 7.28 7.85
C ASN A 345 -10.06 8.23 8.07
N SER A 346 -10.56 8.83 7.00
CA SER A 346 -11.84 9.55 6.93
C SER A 346 -12.81 8.92 5.94
N GLY A 347 -12.37 7.95 5.14
CA GLY A 347 -13.20 7.19 4.23
C GLY A 347 -14.16 6.24 4.94
N LYS A 348 -15.27 5.91 4.27
CA LYS A 348 -16.23 4.90 4.75
C LYS A 348 -15.73 3.49 4.40
N LEU A 349 -15.64 2.61 5.40
CA LEU A 349 -15.31 1.20 5.24
C LEU A 349 -16.59 0.37 5.39
N VAL A 350 -16.88 -0.48 4.41
CA VAL A 350 -18.02 -1.41 4.44
C VAL A 350 -17.51 -2.82 4.13
N ALA A 351 -17.79 -3.79 5.00
CA ALA A 351 -17.43 -5.18 4.77
C ALA A 351 -18.42 -6.15 5.44
N ASN A 352 -18.57 -7.35 4.89
CA ASN A 352 -19.40 -8.41 5.47
C ASN A 352 -18.73 -9.77 5.36
N ASP A 353 -18.98 -10.65 6.34
CA ASP A 353 -18.53 -12.06 6.37
C ASP A 353 -17.00 -12.23 6.29
N ILE A 354 -16.24 -11.34 6.91
CA ILE A 354 -14.77 -11.36 6.91
C ILE A 354 -14.17 -11.43 8.31
N TYR A 355 -12.87 -11.68 8.39
CA TYR A 355 -12.18 -11.78 9.65
C TYR A 355 -12.06 -10.43 10.34
N SER A 356 -11.63 -9.37 9.63
CA SER A 356 -11.26 -8.13 10.31
C SER A 356 -11.42 -6.86 9.48
N VAL A 357 -11.88 -5.79 10.14
CA VAL A 357 -11.90 -4.43 9.59
C VAL A 357 -11.27 -3.44 10.57
N ALA A 358 -10.36 -2.58 10.10
CA ALA A 358 -9.71 -1.56 10.94
C ALA A 358 -9.66 -0.18 10.30
N GLY A 359 -9.72 0.88 11.09
CA GLY A 359 -9.54 2.24 10.58
C GLY A 359 -8.12 2.50 10.06
N ILE A 360 -7.06 1.97 10.70
CA ILE A 360 -5.66 2.15 10.25
C ILE A 360 -5.08 0.84 9.71
N THR A 361 -4.98 -0.20 10.54
CA THR A 361 -4.40 -1.52 10.16
C THR A 361 -4.94 -2.67 11.00
N ASN A 362 -4.90 -3.92 10.53
CA ASN A 362 -5.46 -5.05 11.27
C ASN A 362 -4.50 -5.65 12.29
N ASP A 363 -3.27 -5.99 11.90
CA ASP A 363 -2.29 -6.59 12.80
C ASP A 363 -1.02 -5.73 12.90
N LEU A 364 -0.80 -5.14 14.08
CA LEU A 364 0.31 -4.25 14.34
C LEU A 364 1.42 -4.96 15.10
N THR A 365 2.56 -5.15 14.44
CA THR A 365 3.82 -5.55 15.10
C THR A 365 4.83 -4.39 15.27
N GLY A 366 4.52 -3.20 14.74
CA GLY A 366 5.26 -1.95 14.94
C GLY A 366 4.58 -0.95 15.87
N ILE A 367 4.76 0.36 15.63
CA ILE A 367 4.21 1.43 16.48
C ILE A 367 3.21 2.29 15.69
N ILE A 368 2.03 2.54 16.25
CA ILE A 368 1.10 3.58 15.77
C ILE A 368 1.18 4.78 16.70
N LYS A 369 1.44 5.98 16.16
CA LYS A 369 1.41 7.23 16.92
C LYS A 369 0.63 8.32 16.20
N ASN A 370 -0.11 9.13 16.97
CA ASN A 370 -0.81 10.31 16.46
C ASN A 370 -1.80 10.03 15.31
N CYS A 371 -2.27 8.79 15.16
CA CYS A 371 -3.18 8.40 14.09
C CYS A 371 -4.64 8.60 14.50
N LYS A 372 -5.53 8.77 13.51
CA LYS A 372 -6.96 8.93 13.80
C LYS A 372 -7.88 8.24 12.80
N ASN A 373 -8.97 7.68 13.31
CA ASN A 373 -10.11 7.30 12.50
C ASN A 373 -11.27 8.27 12.73
N THR A 374 -11.71 8.89 11.65
CA THR A 374 -12.86 9.79 11.57
C THR A 374 -13.94 9.23 10.66
N GLY A 375 -13.58 8.25 9.82
CA GLY A 375 -14.47 7.60 8.88
C GLY A 375 -15.40 6.61 9.56
N MET A 376 -16.52 6.33 8.89
CA MET A 376 -17.50 5.34 9.32
C MET A 376 -17.02 3.93 8.95
N ILE A 377 -17.14 2.99 9.90
CA ILE A 377 -16.89 1.57 9.68
C ILE A 377 -18.20 0.81 9.88
N GLU A 378 -18.73 0.23 8.81
CA GLU A 378 -19.93 -0.61 8.80
C GLU A 378 -19.53 -2.05 8.43
N ALA A 379 -19.37 -2.88 9.44
CA ALA A 379 -19.14 -4.30 9.32
C ALA A 379 -20.43 -5.08 9.64
N SER A 380 -20.58 -6.25 9.03
CA SER A 380 -21.49 -7.29 9.51
C SER A 380 -20.79 -8.64 9.50
N ASP A 381 -21.20 -9.53 10.40
CA ASP A 381 -20.71 -10.92 10.43
C ASP A 381 -19.18 -11.00 10.47
N THR A 382 -18.55 -9.97 11.05
CA THR A 382 -17.10 -9.78 11.06
C THR A 382 -16.56 -10.05 12.45
N ARG A 383 -15.49 -10.82 12.57
CA ARG A 383 -14.97 -11.19 13.90
C ARG A 383 -14.54 -9.96 14.68
N ASN A 384 -13.68 -9.12 14.09
CA ASN A 384 -13.09 -7.97 14.77
C ASN A 384 -13.20 -6.69 13.95
N THR A 385 -13.78 -5.66 14.55
CA THR A 385 -13.82 -4.31 13.98
C THR A 385 -13.19 -3.29 14.94
N ALA A 386 -12.23 -2.49 14.48
CA ALA A 386 -11.56 -1.51 15.33
C ALA A 386 -11.38 -0.14 14.68
N GLY A 387 -11.42 0.92 15.49
CA GLY A 387 -11.18 2.27 15.01
C GLY A 387 -9.72 2.53 14.63
N ILE A 388 -8.75 1.93 15.33
CA ILE A 388 -7.32 2.10 14.99
C ILE A 388 -6.73 0.78 14.49
N ALA A 389 -6.64 -0.24 15.35
CA ALA A 389 -6.07 -1.52 14.96
C ALA A 389 -6.72 -2.72 15.64
N ASN A 390 -6.81 -3.87 14.98
CA ASN A 390 -7.45 -5.04 15.59
C ASN A 390 -6.54 -5.73 16.60
N VAL A 391 -5.31 -6.07 16.22
CA VAL A 391 -4.30 -6.68 17.10
C VAL A 391 -3.13 -5.72 17.28
N VAL A 392 -2.73 -5.51 18.53
CA VAL A 392 -1.60 -4.64 18.90
C VAL A 392 -0.58 -5.48 19.65
N ASN A 393 0.57 -5.73 19.02
CA ASN A 393 1.69 -6.46 19.61
C ASN A 393 2.73 -5.54 20.26
N LYS A 394 2.72 -4.22 20.00
CA LYS A 394 3.69 -3.27 20.59
C LYS A 394 3.02 -2.02 21.17
N LYS A 395 2.84 -0.95 20.39
CA LYS A 395 2.41 0.35 20.96
C LYS A 395 1.44 1.10 20.06
N VAL A 396 0.37 1.61 20.67
CA VAL A 396 -0.50 2.65 20.09
C VAL A 396 -0.50 3.85 21.02
N VAL A 397 -0.11 5.02 20.52
CA VAL A 397 0.13 6.22 21.31
C VAL A 397 -0.58 7.43 20.71
N ASN A 398 -1.24 8.23 21.53
CA ASN A 398 -1.89 9.48 21.11
C ASN A 398 -2.89 9.31 19.93
N CYS A 399 -3.59 8.18 19.85
CA CYS A 399 -4.51 7.90 18.75
C CYS A 399 -5.96 8.21 19.09
N LYS A 400 -6.76 8.56 18.09
CA LYS A 400 -8.16 8.96 18.29
C LYS A 400 -9.12 8.25 17.34
N ASN A 401 -10.21 7.72 17.88
CA ASN A 401 -11.38 7.37 17.07
C ASN A 401 -12.51 8.36 17.34
N THR A 402 -13.00 9.01 16.28
CA THR A 402 -14.23 9.81 16.28
C THR A 402 -15.27 9.26 15.32
N GLY A 403 -14.87 8.30 14.47
CA GLY A 403 -15.76 7.65 13.51
C GLY A 403 -16.77 6.73 14.20
N LYS A 404 -17.92 6.55 13.55
CA LYS A 404 -18.92 5.56 13.95
C LYS A 404 -18.45 4.16 13.54
N ILE A 405 -18.53 3.21 14.45
CA ILE A 405 -18.20 1.80 14.22
C ILE A 405 -19.44 0.97 14.52
N LYS A 406 -19.86 0.18 13.54
CA LYS A 406 -20.96 -0.77 13.65
C LYS A 406 -20.46 -2.14 13.19
N ASN A 407 -20.65 -3.16 14.01
CA ASN A 407 -20.41 -4.56 13.65
C ASN A 407 -21.61 -5.40 14.11
N ILE A 408 -22.48 -5.82 13.19
CA ILE A 408 -23.70 -6.56 13.54
C ILE A 408 -23.65 -7.95 12.94
N GLU A 409 -23.82 -8.94 13.79
CA GLU A 409 -24.01 -10.33 13.41
C GLU A 409 -25.47 -10.58 13.03
N THR A 410 -25.65 -11.18 11.86
CA THR A 410 -26.94 -11.45 11.21
C THR A 410 -27.32 -12.94 11.28
N PHE A 411 -26.37 -13.83 11.58
CA PHE A 411 -26.54 -15.26 11.83
C PHE A 411 -25.52 -15.75 12.88
N VAL A 412 -25.75 -16.89 13.51
CA VAL A 412 -24.86 -17.42 14.56
C VAL A 412 -23.62 -18.07 13.92
N HIS A 413 -22.42 -17.70 14.37
CA HIS A 413 -21.17 -18.35 13.96
C HIS A 413 -20.66 -19.37 14.99
N ASP A 414 -20.05 -20.46 14.54
CA ASP A 414 -19.57 -21.56 15.41
C ASP A 414 -18.53 -21.15 16.47
N TYR A 415 -17.77 -20.06 16.26
CA TYR A 415 -16.54 -19.81 17.05
C TYR A 415 -16.36 -18.41 17.64
N SER A 416 -17.33 -17.49 17.57
CA SER A 416 -17.36 -16.22 18.36
C SER A 416 -18.34 -15.22 17.75
N GLY A 417 -19.02 -14.45 18.61
CA GLY A 417 -19.79 -13.27 18.18
C GLY A 417 -18.93 -12.14 17.62
N CYS A 418 -19.57 -11.05 17.21
CA CYS A 418 -18.92 -9.87 16.63
C CYS A 418 -18.30 -8.93 17.68
N ALA A 419 -17.04 -8.53 17.50
CA ALA A 419 -16.36 -7.56 18.35
C ALA A 419 -16.20 -6.19 17.67
N ALA A 420 -16.45 -5.11 18.41
CA ALA A 420 -16.21 -3.74 17.98
C ALA A 420 -15.47 -2.92 19.05
N ALA A 421 -14.38 -2.25 18.67
CA ALA A 421 -13.58 -1.44 19.58
C ALA A 421 -13.27 -0.05 19.02
N GLY A 422 -13.35 0.97 19.88
CA GLY A 422 -12.98 2.33 19.48
C GLY A 422 -11.49 2.49 19.16
N ILE A 423 -10.58 1.82 19.88
CA ILE A 423 -9.13 1.87 19.57
C ILE A 423 -8.64 0.51 19.07
N ALA A 424 -8.70 -0.54 19.89
CA ALA A 424 -8.19 -1.84 19.50
C ALA A 424 -8.99 -3.03 20.04
N ASN A 425 -8.98 -4.16 19.31
CA ASN A 425 -9.63 -5.37 19.81
C ASN A 425 -8.73 -6.10 20.81
N THR A 426 -7.48 -6.38 20.46
CA THR A 426 -6.58 -7.20 21.27
C THR A 426 -5.24 -6.49 21.48
N LEU A 427 -4.79 -6.43 22.73
CA LEU A 427 -3.38 -6.21 23.07
C LEU A 427 -2.76 -7.58 23.26
N SER A 428 -1.99 -8.03 22.27
CA SER A 428 -1.33 -9.34 22.36
C SER A 428 0.02 -9.21 23.05
N CYS A 429 0.31 -10.13 23.97
CA CYS A 429 1.51 -10.08 24.82
C CYS A 429 2.41 -11.32 24.67
N GLU A 430 2.40 -11.94 23.50
CA GLU A 430 3.26 -13.09 23.20
C GLU A 430 4.73 -12.67 23.06
N SER A 431 4.99 -11.68 22.19
CA SER A 431 6.35 -11.31 21.81
C SER A 431 6.86 -10.03 22.46
N TYR A 432 5.97 -9.12 22.88
CA TYR A 432 6.36 -7.85 23.48
C TYR A 432 5.38 -7.38 24.56
N ARG A 433 5.80 -6.35 25.30
CA ARG A 433 4.92 -5.58 26.15
C ARG A 433 4.03 -4.67 25.29
N SER A 434 2.73 -4.99 25.26
CA SER A 434 1.73 -4.22 24.50
C SER A 434 1.18 -3.05 25.29
N ILE A 435 1.14 -1.86 24.67
CA ILE A 435 0.80 -0.61 25.34
C ILE A 435 -0.17 0.22 24.49
N ILE A 436 -1.30 0.62 25.08
CA ILE A 436 -2.11 1.75 24.62
C ILE A 436 -1.88 2.93 25.56
N LEU A 437 -1.48 4.06 25.01
CA LEU A 437 -1.17 5.27 25.78
C LEU A 437 -1.86 6.50 25.18
N ASN A 438 -2.48 7.33 26.02
CA ASN A 438 -3.08 8.62 25.64
C ASN A 438 -4.08 8.52 24.48
N CYS A 439 -4.82 7.42 24.36
CA CYS A 439 -5.76 7.21 23.26
C CYS A 439 -7.19 7.61 23.65
N THR A 440 -7.95 8.14 22.70
CA THR A 440 -9.32 8.61 22.94
C THR A 440 -10.31 8.04 21.96
N ASN A 441 -11.40 7.45 22.46
CA ASN A 441 -12.60 7.22 21.66
C ASN A 441 -13.66 8.27 21.99
N SER A 442 -14.13 8.96 20.96
CA SER A 442 -15.30 9.84 21.03
C SER A 442 -16.37 9.46 20.01
N GLY A 443 -16.17 8.39 19.23
CA GLY A 443 -17.13 7.88 18.26
C GLY A 443 -18.18 6.96 18.89
N GLU A 444 -19.27 6.72 18.16
CA GLU A 444 -20.28 5.72 18.50
C GLU A 444 -19.77 4.32 18.12
N ILE A 445 -19.75 3.40 19.07
CA ILE A 445 -19.36 2.00 18.87
C ILE A 445 -20.58 1.12 19.12
N LYS A 446 -20.97 0.33 18.13
CA LYS A 446 -22.09 -0.60 18.22
C LYS A 446 -21.66 -2.00 17.79
N SER A 447 -21.83 -2.97 18.66
CA SER A 447 -21.76 -4.39 18.33
C SER A 447 -23.02 -5.12 18.79
N GLY A 448 -23.41 -6.18 18.10
CA GLY A 448 -24.54 -7.02 18.50
C GLY A 448 -24.73 -8.24 17.60
N GLY A 449 -25.45 -9.25 18.08
CA GLY A 449 -25.65 -10.54 17.43
C GLY A 449 -26.75 -11.40 18.00
N LYS A 450 -27.07 -12.47 17.29
CA LYS A 450 -28.14 -13.42 17.65
C LYS A 450 -27.74 -14.39 18.77
N ASP A 451 -26.45 -14.74 18.85
CA ASP A 451 -25.89 -15.64 19.86
C ASP A 451 -25.72 -14.94 21.22
N GLY A 452 -25.88 -13.62 21.24
CA GLY A 452 -25.67 -12.78 22.39
C GLY A 452 -24.20 -12.59 22.77
N LEU A 453 -23.20 -13.15 22.08
CA LEU A 453 -21.78 -13.13 22.49
C LEU A 453 -20.97 -11.92 21.98
N SER A 454 -21.64 -11.00 21.28
CA SER A 454 -21.02 -9.81 20.69
C SER A 454 -20.53 -8.79 21.75
N SER A 455 -19.39 -8.14 21.49
CA SER A 455 -18.74 -7.19 22.40
C SER A 455 -18.50 -5.81 21.78
N ALA A 456 -18.75 -4.76 22.55
CA ALA A 456 -18.49 -3.37 22.18
C ALA A 456 -17.70 -2.64 23.26
N VAL A 457 -16.63 -1.94 22.88
CA VAL A 457 -15.77 -1.25 23.84
C VAL A 457 -15.25 0.10 23.35
N GLY A 458 -15.07 1.04 24.27
CA GLY A 458 -14.51 2.35 23.95
C GLY A 458 -13.02 2.31 23.61
N ILE A 459 -12.18 1.59 24.37
CA ILE A 459 -10.72 1.56 24.14
C ILE A 459 -10.25 0.18 23.68
N VAL A 460 -10.25 -0.84 24.53
CA VAL A 460 -9.66 -2.17 24.23
C VAL A 460 -10.59 -3.31 24.59
N ASN A 461 -10.78 -4.30 23.72
CA ASN A 461 -11.62 -5.45 24.06
C ASN A 461 -10.89 -6.42 24.99
N ASN A 462 -9.74 -6.96 24.56
CA ASN A 462 -8.97 -7.95 25.30
C ASN A 462 -7.55 -7.46 25.58
N MET A 463 -7.15 -7.48 26.85
CA MET A 463 -5.76 -7.31 27.27
C MET A 463 -5.16 -8.65 27.63
N GLU A 464 -4.29 -9.18 26.77
CA GLU A 464 -3.60 -10.43 27.02
C GLU A 464 -2.43 -10.25 27.98
N GLN A 465 -1.96 -11.39 28.48
CA GLN A 465 -0.88 -11.51 29.44
C GLN A 465 -0.17 -12.84 29.23
N SER A 466 1.16 -12.82 29.35
CA SER A 466 1.99 -14.02 29.29
C SER A 466 2.88 -14.14 30.52
N LYS A 467 3.58 -15.28 30.65
CA LYS A 467 4.58 -15.49 31.71
C LYS A 467 5.72 -14.47 31.66
N LYS A 468 5.97 -13.83 30.51
CA LYS A 468 7.07 -12.88 30.31
C LYS A 468 6.61 -11.42 30.21
N PHE A 469 5.44 -11.17 29.62
CA PHE A 469 4.96 -9.83 29.32
C PHE A 469 3.55 -9.57 29.84
N TYR A 470 3.24 -8.30 30.06
CA TYR A 470 1.91 -7.83 30.46
C TYR A 470 1.50 -6.62 29.63
N SER A 471 0.19 -6.45 29.47
CA SER A 471 -0.40 -5.33 28.73
C SER A 471 -0.57 -4.09 29.60
N THR A 472 -0.52 -2.90 28.99
CA THR A 472 -0.78 -1.62 29.68
C THR A 472 -1.74 -0.75 28.88
N VAL A 473 -2.80 -0.26 29.52
CA VAL A 473 -3.68 0.80 29.01
C VAL A 473 -3.58 1.99 29.96
N LYS A 474 -3.04 3.12 29.49
CA LYS A 474 -2.76 4.27 30.34
C LYS A 474 -3.22 5.59 29.72
N ASN A 475 -3.76 6.48 30.54
CA ASN A 475 -4.20 7.83 30.15
C ASN A 475 -5.22 7.83 29.01
N CYS A 476 -6.03 6.78 28.89
CA CYS A 476 -7.01 6.66 27.81
C CYS A 476 -8.37 7.22 28.22
N LYS A 477 -9.13 7.72 27.25
CA LYS A 477 -10.45 8.33 27.50
C LYS A 477 -11.52 7.79 26.55
N ASN A 478 -12.64 7.34 27.10
CA ASN A 478 -13.85 7.15 26.31
C ASN A 478 -14.85 8.27 26.61
N THR A 479 -15.28 8.98 25.58
CA THR A 479 -16.37 9.96 25.63
C THR A 479 -17.53 9.60 24.70
N GLY A 480 -17.35 8.58 23.86
CA GLY A 480 -18.34 8.14 22.90
C GLY A 480 -19.44 7.29 23.52
N THR A 481 -20.42 6.92 22.69
CA THR A 481 -21.50 6.00 23.06
C THR A 481 -21.13 4.58 22.68
N ILE A 482 -21.22 3.65 23.63
CA ILE A 482 -20.93 2.23 23.44
C ILE A 482 -22.24 1.47 23.57
N THR A 483 -22.60 0.69 22.55
CA THR A 483 -23.78 -0.18 22.54
C THR A 483 -23.34 -1.62 22.24
N GLY A 484 -23.55 -2.54 23.18
CA GLY A 484 -23.15 -3.95 23.04
C GLY A 484 -24.23 -4.91 23.55
N ASP A 485 -24.18 -6.16 23.08
CA ASP A 485 -25.10 -7.23 23.50
C ASP A 485 -24.59 -7.94 24.76
N TRP A 486 -23.49 -8.71 24.68
CA TRP A 486 -22.93 -9.39 25.85
C TRP A 486 -22.14 -8.44 26.74
N TRP A 487 -21.16 -7.78 26.10
CA TRP A 487 -20.17 -6.96 26.77
C TRP A 487 -20.21 -5.56 26.20
N ALA A 488 -20.44 -4.58 27.07
CA ALA A 488 -20.42 -3.16 26.72
C ALA A 488 -19.55 -2.42 27.74
N SER A 489 -18.35 -2.01 27.33
CA SER A 489 -17.32 -1.51 28.26
C SER A 489 -16.80 -0.13 27.87
N GLY A 490 -16.56 0.74 28.85
CA GLY A 490 -16.04 2.08 28.61
C GLY A 490 -14.57 2.11 28.19
N ILE A 491 -13.69 1.44 28.93
CA ILE A 491 -12.25 1.41 28.65
C ILE A 491 -11.80 0.03 28.20
N VAL A 492 -11.87 -0.98 29.06
CA VAL A 492 -11.42 -2.35 28.76
C VAL A 492 -12.56 -3.34 28.99
N SER A 493 -12.73 -4.33 28.11
CA SER A 493 -13.72 -5.39 28.35
C SER A 493 -13.15 -6.53 29.20
N LEU A 494 -12.07 -7.15 28.74
CA LEU A 494 -11.40 -8.28 29.37
C LEU A 494 -9.95 -7.95 29.65
N SER A 495 -9.43 -8.40 30.80
CA SER A 495 -8.01 -8.31 31.08
C SER A 495 -7.49 -9.48 31.89
N GLY A 496 -6.38 -10.04 31.39
CA GLY A 496 -5.48 -10.97 32.05
C GLY A 496 -5.86 -12.44 31.93
N ASN A 497 -5.03 -13.29 32.54
CA ASN A 497 -5.12 -14.74 32.47
C ASN A 497 -4.82 -15.33 33.85
N TRP A 498 -5.76 -16.10 34.40
CA TRP A 498 -5.64 -16.76 35.71
C TRP A 498 -4.41 -17.68 35.85
N GLN A 499 -3.86 -18.19 34.74
CA GLN A 499 -2.67 -19.04 34.74
C GLN A 499 -1.36 -18.27 34.98
N VAL A 500 -1.38 -16.94 34.86
CA VAL A 500 -0.21 -16.09 35.08
C VAL A 500 -0.33 -15.42 36.45
N LYS A 501 0.55 -15.78 37.40
CA LYS A 501 0.46 -15.32 38.80
C LYS A 501 1.22 -14.01 39.11
N ASN A 502 2.32 -13.73 38.40
CA ASN A 502 3.30 -12.71 38.83
C ASN A 502 3.37 -11.46 37.96
N ASN A 503 3.01 -11.53 36.68
CA ASN A 503 2.91 -10.34 35.82
C ASN A 503 1.49 -9.85 35.89
N LYS A 504 1.23 -8.56 36.17
CA LYS A 504 -0.12 -7.98 36.21
C LYS A 504 -0.33 -7.04 35.05
N ASN A 505 -1.45 -7.17 34.35
CA ASN A 505 -1.87 -6.15 33.41
C ASN A 505 -2.13 -4.84 34.15
N VAL A 506 -1.97 -3.71 33.47
CA VAL A 506 -2.07 -2.38 34.10
C VAL A 506 -3.10 -1.52 33.37
N ILE A 507 -4.09 -1.02 34.11
CA ILE A 507 -5.00 0.02 33.65
C ILE A 507 -4.80 1.23 34.56
N ALA A 508 -4.32 2.35 34.02
CA ALA A 508 -3.91 3.48 34.84
C ALA A 508 -4.39 4.83 34.28
N SER A 509 -4.96 5.68 35.14
CA SER A 509 -5.30 7.07 34.80
C SER A 509 -6.28 7.18 33.61
N CYS A 510 -7.15 6.19 33.44
CA CYS A 510 -8.12 6.15 32.35
C CYS A 510 -9.46 6.77 32.79
N LYS A 511 -10.20 7.37 31.85
CA LYS A 511 -11.46 8.05 32.15
C LYS A 511 -12.56 7.65 31.18
N ASN A 512 -13.68 7.14 31.70
CA ASN A 512 -14.91 7.05 30.93
C ASN A 512 -15.83 8.22 31.29
N THR A 513 -16.24 9.01 30.30
CA THR A 513 -17.31 10.01 30.40
C THR A 513 -18.40 9.77 29.35
N GLY A 514 -18.28 8.70 28.56
CA GLY A 514 -19.23 8.34 27.53
C GLY A 514 -20.47 7.65 28.10
N THR A 515 -21.41 7.31 27.21
CA THR A 515 -22.60 6.52 27.57
C THR A 515 -22.38 5.06 27.21
N ILE A 516 -22.75 4.14 28.09
CA ILE A 516 -22.68 2.70 27.87
C ILE A 516 -24.10 2.13 27.93
N ILE A 517 -24.50 1.45 26.86
CA ILE A 517 -25.83 0.86 26.68
C ILE A 517 -25.64 -0.64 26.43
N GLY A 518 -25.98 -1.47 27.42
CA GLY A 518 -26.03 -2.92 27.22
C GLY A 518 -27.44 -3.39 26.86
N ILE A 519 -27.54 -4.33 25.92
CA ILE A 519 -28.80 -4.93 25.46
C ILE A 519 -29.20 -6.10 26.38
N LYS A 520 -30.46 -6.51 26.33
CA LYS A 520 -31.13 -7.44 27.27
C LYS A 520 -30.31 -8.73 27.47
N GLY A 521 -29.95 -9.05 28.72
CA GLY A 521 -29.11 -10.21 29.09
C GLY A 521 -27.66 -9.87 29.45
N SER A 522 -27.18 -8.65 29.15
CA SER A 522 -25.81 -8.24 29.49
C SER A 522 -25.61 -8.10 31.01
N GLU A 523 -24.85 -9.00 31.64
CA GLU A 523 -24.51 -8.89 33.07
C GLU A 523 -23.39 -7.88 33.35
N ASN A 524 -22.59 -7.51 32.33
CA ASN A 524 -21.36 -6.72 32.50
C ASN A 524 -21.39 -5.39 31.73
N LYS A 525 -21.66 -4.27 32.44
CA LYS A 525 -21.65 -2.88 31.91
C LYS A 525 -20.62 -1.99 32.61
N PRO A 526 -19.33 -2.33 32.57
CA PRO A 526 -18.31 -1.61 33.32
C PRO A 526 -17.99 -0.24 32.71
N GLY A 527 -17.88 0.77 33.57
CA GLY A 527 -17.29 2.05 33.18
C GLY A 527 -15.80 1.93 32.80
N ILE A 528 -15.06 1.03 33.45
CA ILE A 528 -13.59 0.90 33.31
C ILE A 528 -13.14 -0.49 32.84
N LEU A 529 -13.43 -1.56 33.58
CA LEU A 529 -13.03 -2.94 33.24
C LEU A 529 -14.17 -3.91 33.50
N GLY A 530 -14.49 -4.79 32.53
CA GLY A 530 -15.59 -5.76 32.64
C GLY A 530 -15.23 -7.02 33.39
N TYR A 531 -14.16 -7.67 32.96
CA TYR A 531 -13.67 -8.88 33.56
C TYR A 531 -12.21 -8.71 33.96
N ASN A 532 -11.94 -8.93 35.25
CA ASN A 532 -10.61 -8.80 35.82
C ASN A 532 -10.06 -10.16 36.23
N GLN A 533 -9.03 -10.60 35.51
CA GLN A 533 -8.08 -11.58 36.00
C GLN A 533 -6.73 -10.90 36.13
N ASN A 534 -6.17 -10.86 37.33
CA ASN A 534 -4.78 -10.45 37.54
C ASN A 534 -4.39 -9.06 36.92
N THR A 535 -5.25 -8.06 37.11
CA THR A 535 -5.04 -6.69 36.59
C THR A 535 -4.97 -5.66 37.71
N LYS A 536 -3.98 -4.76 37.65
CA LYS A 536 -3.85 -3.60 38.53
C LYS A 536 -4.56 -2.39 37.91
N ILE A 537 -5.55 -1.87 38.61
CA ILE A 537 -6.28 -0.65 38.22
C ILE A 537 -5.88 0.49 39.17
N THR A 538 -5.47 1.64 38.63
CA THR A 538 -5.05 2.80 39.44
C THR A 538 -5.52 4.12 38.82
N ASN A 539 -6.02 5.05 39.65
CA ASN A 539 -6.40 6.40 39.25
C ASN A 539 -7.40 6.47 38.08
N CYS A 540 -8.24 5.45 37.92
CA CYS A 540 -9.25 5.42 36.86
C CYS A 540 -10.58 6.00 37.36
N VAL A 541 -11.30 6.72 36.47
CA VAL A 541 -12.53 7.43 36.83
C VAL A 541 -13.64 7.15 35.82
N ASN A 542 -14.78 6.66 36.29
CA ASN A 542 -16.01 6.66 35.51
C ASN A 542 -16.90 7.84 35.93
N LYS A 543 -17.17 8.76 35.00
CA LYS A 543 -18.23 9.78 35.09
C LYS A 543 -19.26 9.62 33.97
N GLY A 544 -19.21 8.49 33.25
CA GLY A 544 -20.13 8.18 32.17
C GLY A 544 -21.46 7.63 32.66
N VAL A 545 -22.44 7.60 31.77
CA VAL A 545 -23.78 7.08 32.07
C VAL A 545 -23.86 5.60 31.70
N LEU A 546 -24.37 4.77 32.62
CA LEU A 546 -24.63 3.35 32.38
C LEU A 546 -26.14 3.16 32.22
N LYS A 547 -26.59 2.68 31.07
CA LYS A 547 -28.02 2.46 30.78
C LYS A 547 -28.33 0.98 30.62
N LYS A 548 -29.47 0.58 31.20
CA LYS A 548 -30.20 -0.63 30.81
C LYS A 548 -31.12 -0.27 29.66
N ARG A 549 -31.10 -1.08 28.61
CA ARG A 549 -31.98 -0.93 27.47
C ARG A 549 -33.31 -1.60 27.74
#